data_AF-A0A954XCT7-F1
#
_entry.id   AF-A0A954XCT7-F1
#
_cell.length_a   1.000
_cell.length_b   1.000
_cell.length_c   1.000
_cell.angle_alpha   90.00
_cell.angle_beta   90.00
_cell.angle_gamma   90.00
#
_symmetry.space_group_name_H-M   'P 1'
#
loop_
_entity.id
_entity.type
_entity.pdbx_description
1 polymer ?
#
loop_
_entity_poly.entity_id
_entity_poly.type
_entity_poly.pdbx_seq_one_letter_code
_entity_poly.pdbx_strand_id
1 'polypeptide(L)'
;FSRAMKFRGGGTAAASNNRQPAKGSFVEHHWNQDLPMFVSALALAGKTLYVAGPPDMVNEEESFARLTERDPRVQEQLAQQAAALEGQQGSLLWAVRPETGERLATIQLPALPTWDGMAAARGRLYLSTQDGKITCWTERP
;
A
#
# COMPACT_ATOMS: atom_id res chain seq x y z
N PHE A 1 -20.06 8.60 7.17
CA PHE A 1 -19.36 7.38 6.74
C PHE A 1 -19.92 6.20 7.54
N SER A 2 -20.87 5.43 6.99
CA SER A 2 -21.58 4.36 7.73
C SER A 2 -21.05 2.94 7.46
N ARG A 3 -20.04 2.78 6.59
CA ARG A 3 -19.48 1.50 6.16
C ARG A 3 -17.96 1.58 6.07
N ALA A 4 -17.26 0.48 6.29
CA ALA A 4 -15.81 0.46 6.37
C ALA A 4 -15.16 0.34 4.98
N MET A 5 -14.01 1.00 4.80
CA MET A 5 -13.12 0.80 3.66
C MET A 5 -12.06 -0.24 4.05
N LYS A 6 -11.68 -1.13 3.12
CA LYS A 6 -10.67 -2.16 3.40
C LYS A 6 -9.70 -2.30 2.24
N PHE A 7 -8.42 -2.07 2.55
CA PHE A 7 -7.33 -2.54 1.70
C PHE A 7 -6.93 -3.96 2.10
N ARG A 8 -6.53 -4.76 1.12
CA ARG A 8 -5.98 -6.10 1.30
C ARG A 8 -4.52 -6.08 0.85
N GLY A 9 -3.65 -6.75 1.60
CA GLY A 9 -2.31 -7.08 1.11
C GLY A 9 -2.45 -8.07 -0.05
N GLY A 10 -1.70 -7.84 -1.12
CA GLY A 10 -1.87 -8.57 -2.35
C GLY A 10 -0.63 -8.39 -3.21
N GLY A 11 0.28 -9.37 -3.13
CA GLY A 11 1.36 -9.53 -4.10
C GLY A 11 0.80 -9.53 -5.53
N THR A 12 1.64 -9.22 -6.51
CA THR A 12 1.27 -8.99 -7.92
C THR A 12 0.54 -10.18 -8.55
N ALA A 13 -0.76 -10.27 -8.32
CA ALA A 13 -1.68 -11.19 -8.96
C ALA A 13 -2.91 -10.37 -9.38
N ALA A 14 -3.38 -10.61 -10.60
CA ALA A 14 -4.48 -9.90 -11.21
C ALA A 14 -5.69 -9.81 -10.25
N ALA A 15 -6.23 -8.60 -10.12
CA ALA A 15 -7.38 -8.26 -9.28
C ALA A 15 -8.52 -9.26 -9.46
N SER A 16 -8.59 -10.24 -8.56
CA SER A 16 -9.70 -11.19 -8.48
C SER A 16 -10.77 -10.57 -7.59
N ASN A 17 -11.77 -9.96 -8.23
CA ASN A 17 -12.91 -9.31 -7.58
C ASN A 17 -13.83 -10.26 -6.78
N ASN A 18 -13.49 -11.54 -6.61
CA ASN A 18 -14.42 -12.57 -6.14
C ASN A 18 -13.81 -13.57 -5.14
N ARG A 19 -13.24 -13.10 -4.04
CA ARG A 19 -12.94 -13.94 -2.87
C ARG A 19 -13.79 -13.49 -1.68
N GLN A 20 -14.72 -14.38 -1.29
CA GLN A 20 -15.75 -14.21 -0.26
C GLN A 20 -15.21 -13.62 1.06
N PRO A 21 -16.02 -12.82 1.77
CA PRO A 21 -15.64 -12.25 3.06
C PRO A 21 -15.29 -13.36 4.06
N ALA A 22 -14.18 -13.19 4.77
CA ALA A 22 -13.77 -14.11 5.82
C ALA A 22 -14.90 -14.24 6.86
N LYS A 23 -15.35 -15.47 7.13
CA LYS A 23 -16.34 -15.76 8.17
C LYS A 23 -15.82 -15.21 9.51
N GLY A 24 -16.51 -14.20 10.07
CA GLY A 24 -16.19 -13.64 11.39
C GLY A 24 -16.09 -12.11 11.48
N SER A 25 -16.14 -11.37 10.37
CA SER A 25 -16.22 -9.90 10.41
C SER A 25 -17.68 -9.42 10.36
N PHE A 26 -18.14 -8.72 11.41
CA PHE A 26 -19.46 -8.05 11.46
C PHE A 26 -19.46 -6.67 10.78
N VAL A 27 -18.38 -6.32 10.08
CA VAL A 27 -18.22 -5.00 9.45
C VAL A 27 -18.70 -5.07 8.00
N GLU A 28 -19.73 -4.30 7.66
CA GLU A 28 -20.12 -4.06 6.26
C GLU A 28 -19.03 -3.21 5.57
N HIS A 29 -18.37 -3.81 4.58
CA HIS A 29 -17.37 -3.12 3.77
C HIS A 29 -18.03 -2.45 2.56
N HIS A 30 -17.69 -1.18 2.30
CA HIS A 30 -18.14 -0.44 1.11
C HIS A 30 -17.50 -1.02 -0.17
N TRP A 31 -16.23 -1.38 -0.07
CA TRP A 31 -15.44 -2.02 -1.11
C TRP A 31 -14.22 -2.72 -0.47
N ASN A 32 -13.56 -3.55 -1.26
CA ASN A 32 -12.30 -4.18 -0.94
C ASN A 32 -11.35 -3.99 -2.13
N GLN A 33 -10.13 -3.51 -1.88
CA GLN A 33 -9.14 -3.26 -2.93
C GLN A 33 -7.79 -3.85 -2.54
N ASP A 34 -7.17 -4.61 -3.43
CA ASP A 34 -5.80 -5.10 -3.23
C ASP A 34 -4.81 -3.95 -3.49
N LEU A 35 -3.78 -3.85 -2.63
CA LEU A 35 -2.70 -2.88 -2.75
C LEU A 35 -1.36 -3.59 -2.99
N PRO A 36 -0.55 -3.13 -3.95
CA PRO A 36 0.80 -3.64 -4.18
C PRO A 36 1.82 -2.94 -3.26
N MET A 37 1.43 -2.62 -2.04
CA MET A 37 2.29 -1.98 -1.04
C MET A 37 1.85 -2.30 0.39
N PHE A 38 2.80 -2.36 1.31
CA PHE A 38 2.51 -2.38 2.73
C PHE A 38 2.29 -0.96 3.24
N VAL A 39 1.05 -0.58 3.52
CA VAL A 39 0.72 0.79 3.93
C VAL A 39 1.29 1.10 5.31
N SER A 40 2.10 2.16 5.41
CA SER A 40 2.65 2.67 6.67
C SER A 40 2.30 4.13 6.96
N ALA A 41 1.76 4.86 5.98
CA ALA A 41 1.22 6.20 6.16
C ALA A 41 -0.07 6.39 5.33
N LEU A 42 -1.09 6.99 5.94
CA LEU A 42 -2.42 7.13 5.35
C LEU A 42 -3.06 8.45 5.78
N ALA A 43 -3.64 9.19 4.84
CA ALA A 43 -4.36 10.43 5.14
C ALA A 43 -5.56 10.63 4.21
N LEU A 44 -6.72 10.98 4.78
CA LEU A 44 -7.89 11.41 4.02
C LEU A 44 -7.86 12.94 3.84
N ALA A 45 -7.85 13.41 2.61
CA ALA A 45 -7.86 14.83 2.25
C ALA A 45 -9.07 15.14 1.36
N GLY A 46 -10.12 15.71 1.94
CA GLY A 46 -11.36 15.98 1.21
C GLY A 46 -11.99 14.68 0.68
N LYS A 47 -11.95 14.48 -0.64
CA LYS A 47 -12.50 13.30 -1.35
C LYS A 47 -11.42 12.37 -1.90
N THR A 48 -10.20 12.46 -1.38
CA THR A 48 -9.07 11.64 -1.81
C THR A 48 -8.41 11.00 -0.59
N LEU A 49 -8.30 9.67 -0.61
CA LEU A 49 -7.55 8.90 0.37
C LEU A 49 -6.15 8.66 -0.18
N TYR A 50 -5.14 9.17 0.53
CA TYR A 50 -3.75 8.93 0.20
C TYR A 50 -3.18 7.81 1.06
N VAL A 51 -2.44 6.90 0.43
CA VAL A 51 -1.75 5.80 1.11
C VAL A 51 -0.33 5.68 0.58
N ALA A 52 0.62 5.43 1.46
CA ALA A 52 2.01 5.22 1.09
C ALA A 52 2.68 4.10 1.87
N GLY A 53 3.67 3.48 1.23
CA GLY A 53 4.45 2.40 1.85
C GLY A 53 5.40 1.69 0.87
N PRO A 54 6.29 0.83 1.38
CA PRO A 54 7.15 0.00 0.54
C PRO A 54 6.33 -0.91 -0.38
N PRO A 55 6.82 -1.20 -1.60
CA PRO A 55 6.13 -2.09 -2.53
C PRO A 55 6.00 -3.50 -1.97
N ASP A 56 4.86 -4.13 -2.22
CA ASP A 56 4.58 -5.53 -1.90
C ASP A 56 4.99 -6.40 -3.10
N MET A 57 6.26 -6.78 -3.12
CA MET A 57 6.92 -7.45 -4.26
C MET A 57 6.80 -8.97 -4.24
N VAL A 58 6.22 -9.56 -3.19
CA VAL A 58 6.23 -11.01 -2.97
C VAL A 58 4.82 -11.57 -3.05
N ASN A 59 4.60 -12.49 -3.98
CA ASN A 59 3.39 -13.28 -4.02
C ASN A 59 3.43 -14.34 -2.91
N GLU A 60 2.63 -14.14 -1.85
CA GLU A 60 2.60 -15.02 -0.67
C GLU A 60 2.20 -16.48 -1.02
N GLU A 61 1.28 -16.69 -1.96
CA GLU A 61 0.83 -18.02 -2.39
C GLU A 61 1.98 -18.79 -3.09
N GLU A 62 2.74 -18.14 -3.96
CA GLU A 62 3.93 -18.75 -4.58
C GLU A 62 5.04 -19.01 -3.57
N SER A 63 5.22 -18.12 -2.60
CA SER A 63 6.29 -18.23 -1.60
C SER A 63 6.04 -19.38 -0.63
N PHE A 64 4.79 -19.63 -0.24
CA PHE A 64 4.41 -20.78 0.59
C PHE A 64 4.62 -22.12 -0.11
N ALA A 65 4.29 -22.19 -1.41
CA ALA A 65 4.54 -23.39 -2.21
C ALA A 65 6.05 -23.70 -2.30
N ARG A 66 6.87 -22.69 -2.60
CA ARG A 66 8.32 -22.87 -2.76
C ARG A 66 9.09 -23.09 -1.45
N LEU A 67 8.61 -22.56 -0.32
CA LEU A 67 9.16 -22.87 1.02
C LEU A 67 9.08 -24.36 1.34
N THR A 68 8.04 -25.04 0.87
CA THR A 68 7.84 -26.48 1.03
C THR A 68 8.84 -27.29 0.20
N GLU A 69 9.37 -26.70 -0.88
CA GLU A 69 10.29 -27.34 -1.84
C GLU A 69 11.77 -27.11 -1.53
N ARG A 70 12.12 -26.31 -0.51
CA ARG A 70 13.52 -25.94 -0.15
C ARG A 70 14.32 -25.39 -1.34
N ASP A 71 13.67 -24.66 -2.25
CA ASP A 71 14.33 -24.05 -3.41
C ASP A 71 15.21 -22.86 -2.96
N PRO A 72 16.53 -22.83 -3.29
CA PRO A 72 17.42 -21.71 -2.98
C PRO A 72 16.94 -20.35 -3.51
N ARG A 73 16.09 -20.30 -4.54
CA ARG A 73 15.52 -19.05 -5.09
C ARG A 73 14.59 -18.33 -4.11
N VAL A 74 14.02 -19.05 -3.14
CA VAL A 74 13.16 -18.45 -2.10
C VAL A 74 13.97 -17.53 -1.19
N GLN A 75 15.23 -17.87 -0.89
CA GLN A 75 16.09 -17.03 -0.08
C GLN A 75 16.44 -15.72 -0.79
N GLU A 76 16.63 -15.74 -2.10
CA GLU A 76 16.85 -14.53 -2.90
C GLU A 76 15.61 -13.61 -2.90
N GLN A 77 14.41 -14.18 -3.04
CA GLN A 77 13.16 -13.40 -2.97
C GLN A 77 12.94 -12.79 -1.59
N LEU A 78 13.22 -13.53 -0.51
CA LEU A 78 13.16 -13.02 0.87
C LEU A 78 14.18 -11.90 1.11
N ALA A 79 15.40 -12.03 0.58
CA ALA A 79 16.43 -11.00 0.67
C ALA A 79 16.03 -9.73 -0.11
N GLN A 80 15.42 -9.87 -1.29
CA GLN A 80 14.88 -8.73 -2.05
C GLN A 80 13.75 -8.01 -1.30
N GLN A 81 12.88 -8.77 -0.62
CA GLN A 81 11.81 -8.19 0.21
C GLN A 81 12.38 -7.47 1.42
N ALA A 82 13.36 -8.05 2.11
CA ALA A 82 14.05 -7.40 3.23
C ALA A 82 14.69 -6.07 2.78
N ALA A 83 15.38 -6.07 1.63
CA ALA A 83 15.94 -4.85 1.04
C ALA A 83 14.85 -3.80 0.70
N ALA A 84 13.69 -4.21 0.20
CA ALA A 84 12.57 -3.30 -0.05
C ALA A 84 11.99 -2.70 1.24
N LEU A 85 11.88 -3.50 2.31
CA LEU A 85 11.44 -3.06 3.64
C LEU A 85 12.47 -2.14 4.32
N GLU A 86 13.74 -2.28 4.00
CA GLU A 86 14.82 -1.36 4.40
C GLU A 86 14.87 -0.09 3.53
N GLY A 87 14.02 0.00 2.51
CA GLY A 87 13.86 1.20 1.69
C GLY A 87 14.74 1.26 0.45
N GLN A 88 15.46 0.18 0.11
CA GLN A 88 16.34 0.14 -1.06
C GLN A 88 15.57 0.24 -2.39
N GLN A 89 14.26 -0.03 -2.39
CA GLN A 89 13.37 0.13 -3.55
C GLN A 89 12.50 1.40 -3.49
N GLY A 90 12.72 2.27 -2.49
CA GLY A 90 11.87 3.41 -2.24
C GLY A 90 10.45 2.99 -1.81
N SER A 91 9.46 3.83 -2.07
CA SER A 91 8.07 3.56 -1.71
C SER A 91 7.08 4.02 -2.78
N LEU A 92 5.85 3.55 -2.68
CA LEU A 92 4.73 3.99 -3.51
C LEU A 92 3.85 4.94 -2.70
N LEU A 93 3.33 5.97 -3.37
CA LEU A 93 2.26 6.83 -2.88
C LEU A 93 1.09 6.74 -3.86
N TRP A 94 -0.07 6.29 -3.40
CA TRP A 94 -1.30 6.25 -4.20
C TRP A 94 -2.30 7.30 -3.72
N ALA A 95 -3.02 7.87 -4.67
CA ALA A 95 -4.26 8.60 -4.44
C ALA A 95 -5.43 7.67 -4.79
N VAL A 96 -6.40 7.53 -3.91
CA VAL A 96 -7.52 6.60 -4.02
C VAL A 96 -8.84 7.34 -3.81
N ARG A 97 -9.87 7.03 -4.61
CA ARG A 97 -11.24 7.51 -4.40
C ARG A 97 -11.88 6.76 -3.23
N PRO A 98 -12.20 7.40 -2.10
CA PRO A 98 -12.75 6.73 -0.92
C PRO A 98 -14.11 6.06 -1.19
N GLU A 99 -14.89 6.58 -2.14
CA GLU A 99 -16.23 6.06 -2.41
C GLU A 99 -16.19 4.71 -3.14
N THR A 100 -15.20 4.50 -4.00
CA THR A 100 -15.13 3.34 -4.92
C THR A 100 -13.91 2.44 -4.70
N GLY A 101 -12.86 2.92 -4.04
CA GLY A 101 -11.57 2.23 -3.93
C GLY A 101 -10.68 2.38 -5.18
N GLU A 102 -11.13 3.15 -6.18
CA GLU A 102 -10.40 3.35 -7.44
C GLU A 102 -9.09 4.13 -7.21
N ARG A 103 -7.99 3.63 -7.78
CA ARG A 103 -6.70 4.34 -7.80
C ARG A 103 -6.75 5.49 -8.81
N LEU A 104 -6.67 6.72 -8.31
CA LEU A 104 -6.64 7.96 -9.10
C LEU A 104 -5.25 8.29 -9.63
N ALA A 105 -4.20 8.08 -8.83
CA ALA A 105 -2.82 8.39 -9.20
C ALA A 105 -1.82 7.53 -8.41
N THR A 106 -0.59 7.44 -8.92
CA THR A 106 0.54 6.78 -8.27
C THR A 106 1.82 7.61 -8.46
N ILE A 107 2.66 7.67 -7.42
CA ILE A 107 3.98 8.31 -7.43
C ILE A 107 4.98 7.32 -6.82
N GLN A 108 6.12 7.14 -7.48
CA GLN A 108 7.28 6.45 -6.89
C GLN A 108 8.07 7.47 -6.08
N LEU A 109 8.36 7.12 -4.83
CA LEU A 109 9.16 7.90 -3.91
C LEU A 109 10.53 7.24 -3.75
N PRO A 110 11.61 8.02 -3.62
CA PRO A 110 12.97 7.48 -3.47
C PRO A 110 13.24 6.91 -2.07
N ALA A 111 12.41 7.22 -1.08
CA ALA A 111 12.59 6.81 0.31
C ALA A 111 11.27 6.32 0.91
N LEU A 112 11.35 5.57 2.00
CA LEU A 112 10.17 5.12 2.74
C LEU A 112 9.51 6.28 3.49
N PRO A 113 8.18 6.29 3.61
CA PRO A 113 7.51 7.17 4.55
C PRO A 113 7.88 6.79 6.00
N THR A 114 7.94 7.78 6.88
CA THR A 114 7.91 7.52 8.32
C THR A 114 6.52 6.99 8.71
N TRP A 115 6.47 6.16 9.74
CA TRP A 115 5.20 5.65 10.27
C TRP A 115 4.26 6.81 10.63
N ASP A 116 3.03 6.76 10.11
CA ASP A 116 2.00 7.79 10.32
C ASP A 116 2.44 9.24 9.98
N GLY A 117 3.44 9.38 9.09
CA GLY A 117 4.08 10.66 8.76
C GLY A 117 3.38 11.49 7.69
N MET A 118 2.08 11.29 7.45
CA MET A 118 1.35 11.93 6.36
C MET A 118 0.27 12.87 6.89
N ALA A 119 0.22 14.09 6.33
CA ALA A 119 -0.79 15.07 6.70
C ALA A 119 -1.28 15.83 5.46
N ALA A 120 -2.54 16.28 5.50
CA ALA A 120 -3.10 17.14 4.46
C ALA A 120 -3.61 18.44 5.08
N ALA A 121 -3.19 19.57 4.52
CA ALA A 121 -3.62 20.88 4.99
C ALA A 121 -3.56 21.91 3.85
N ARG A 122 -4.53 22.82 3.81
CA ARG A 122 -4.57 23.96 2.88
C ARG A 122 -4.34 23.57 1.40
N GLY A 123 -4.98 22.48 0.96
CA GLY A 123 -4.89 21.98 -0.42
C GLY A 123 -3.56 21.30 -0.78
N ARG A 124 -2.77 20.93 0.23
CA ARG A 124 -1.47 20.28 0.06
C ARG A 124 -1.39 19.00 0.86
N LEU A 125 -0.69 18.01 0.30
CA LEU A 125 -0.30 16.78 0.98
C LEU A 125 1.16 16.91 1.42
N TYR A 126 1.46 16.53 2.65
CA TYR A 126 2.78 16.52 3.26
C TYR A 126 3.12 15.09 3.68
N LEU A 127 4.35 14.67 3.42
CA LEU A 127 4.86 13.37 3.82
C LEU A 127 6.29 13.50 4.34
N SER A 128 6.54 13.05 5.56
CA SER A 128 7.89 12.85 6.08
C SER A 128 8.43 11.47 5.68
N THR A 129 9.68 11.43 5.27
CA THR A 129 10.38 10.21 4.83
C THR A 129 11.52 9.85 5.77
N GLN A 130 11.88 8.57 5.82
CA GLN A 130 12.90 8.04 6.74
C GLN A 130 14.31 8.58 6.45
N ASP A 131 14.55 9.17 5.27
CA ASP A 131 15.79 9.88 4.92
C ASP A 131 15.84 11.33 5.46
N GLY A 132 14.90 11.71 6.34
CA GLY A 132 14.88 13.00 7.02
C GLY A 132 14.32 14.16 6.21
N LYS A 133 13.66 13.87 5.07
CA LYS A 133 13.03 14.88 4.21
C LYS A 133 11.53 14.99 4.45
N ILE A 134 10.97 16.14 4.09
CA ILE A 134 9.52 16.35 3.99
C ILE A 134 9.23 16.73 2.54
N THR A 135 8.38 15.96 1.88
CA THR A 135 7.92 16.26 0.52
C THR A 135 6.49 16.81 0.58
N CYS A 136 6.19 17.77 -0.30
CA CYS A 136 4.87 18.37 -0.42
C CYS A 136 4.37 18.31 -1.86
N TRP A 137 3.10 17.93 -2.03
CA TRP A 137 2.40 17.96 -3.30
C TRP A 137 1.16 18.84 -3.21
N THR A 138 0.77 19.38 -4.35
CA THR A 138 -0.51 20.08 -4.56
C THR A 138 -1.27 19.34 -5.65
N GLU A 139 -2.59 19.46 -5.63
CA GLU A 139 -3.41 19.01 -6.75
C GLU A 139 -3.00 19.75 -8.03
N ARG A 140 -3.01 19.05 -9.17
CA ARG A 140 -2.89 19.72 -10.47
C ARG A 140 -4.18 20.51 -10.72
N PRO A 141 -4.09 21.77 -11.19
CA PRO A 141 -5.26 22.59 -11.50
C PRO A 141 -6.13 21.98 -12.61
#